data_AF-A0A358CSK3-F1
#
_entry.id   AF-A0A358CSK3-F1
#
_cell.length_a   1.000
_cell.length_b   1.000
_cell.length_c   1.000
_cell.angle_alpha   90.00
_cell.angle_beta   90.00
_cell.angle_gamma   90.00
#
_symmetry.space_group_name_H-M   'P 1'
#
loop_
_entity.id
_entity.type
_entity.pdbx_description
1 polymer ?
#
loop_
_entity_poly.entity_id
_entity_poly.type
_entity_poly.pdbx_seq_one_letter_code
_entity_poly.pdbx_strand_id
1 'polypeptide(L)'
;MARRQKKKQEISLFPFLDILACVIGNLILIITAVVLESVDTDKLADLFKNEAIQKQTEENLETIRKLEESLEKLKQESASSDSRVQKAQQQLVEAERAQREAKGRLLNVPPPPPPPDEEDTAELKKRNLEIQEIIAEMKRIEAKIADKKKKPDQSISILYANKGGSGVRRPFFVEVKKNEIILIPNDLDFKNLFKDEKPIKIPAGKIANDKSFEKLMNYVKDQKAIRGPLRRRRDTIITFLIRPDAVTTYNTAKNVVDQFEKKYEKELAVIPLNNGDYIVESLSGKAPLPGKGEILID
;
A
#
# COMPACT_ATOMS: atom_id res chain seq x y z
N MET A 1 14.30 -69.92 95.23
CA MET A 1 15.32 -69.74 94.17
C MET A 1 14.70 -68.94 93.02
N ALA A 2 15.11 -67.69 92.83
CA ALA A 2 14.61 -66.82 91.77
C ALA A 2 15.49 -66.98 90.51
N ARG A 3 14.90 -67.40 89.38
CA ARG A 3 15.58 -67.40 88.07
C ARG A 3 15.43 -66.02 87.43
N ARG A 4 16.54 -65.28 87.35
CA ARG A 4 16.65 -64.01 86.60
C ARG A 4 16.80 -64.33 85.11
N GLN A 5 15.84 -63.95 84.27
CA GLN A 5 16.00 -63.98 82.81
C GLN A 5 16.82 -62.77 82.35
N LYS A 6 17.82 -63.01 81.47
CA LYS A 6 18.63 -61.96 80.83
C LYS A 6 17.80 -61.29 79.73
N LYS A 7 17.59 -59.97 79.82
CA LYS A 7 16.99 -59.17 78.73
C LYS A 7 17.96 -59.11 77.54
N LYS A 8 17.49 -59.46 76.35
CA LYS A 8 18.20 -59.22 75.08
C LYS A 8 18.19 -57.72 74.79
N GLN A 9 19.37 -57.14 74.56
CA GLN A 9 19.53 -55.76 74.09
C GLN A 9 19.11 -55.71 72.62
N GLU A 10 17.92 -55.19 72.34
CA GLU A 10 17.51 -54.84 70.97
C GLU A 10 18.19 -53.52 70.61
N ILE A 11 19.17 -53.57 69.71
CA ILE A 11 19.83 -52.38 69.18
C ILE A 11 18.83 -51.71 68.23
N SER A 12 18.28 -50.57 68.62
CA SER A 12 17.35 -49.79 67.80
C SER A 12 18.07 -49.24 66.57
N LEU A 13 17.59 -49.63 65.37
CA LEU A 13 18.07 -49.20 64.05
C LEU A 13 17.60 -47.77 63.67
N PHE A 14 16.64 -47.20 64.41
CA PHE A 14 16.08 -45.88 64.14
C PHE A 14 17.11 -44.72 64.16
N PRO A 15 17.96 -44.56 65.18
CA PRO A 15 18.95 -43.49 65.19
C PRO A 15 20.02 -43.62 64.10
N PHE A 16 20.24 -44.82 63.53
CA PHE A 16 21.20 -44.99 62.44
C PHE A 16 20.65 -44.45 61.10
N LEU A 17 19.35 -44.66 60.84
CA LEU A 17 18.70 -44.16 59.62
C LEU A 17 18.62 -42.62 59.60
N ASP A 18 18.35 -41.98 60.74
CA ASP A 18 18.28 -40.51 60.82
C ASP A 18 19.64 -39.86 60.53
N ILE A 19 20.72 -40.43 61.07
CA ILE A 19 22.08 -39.95 60.79
C ILE A 19 22.43 -40.16 59.31
N LEU A 20 22.08 -41.32 58.74
CA LEU A 20 22.36 -41.64 57.35
C LEU A 20 21.57 -40.72 56.39
N ALA A 21 20.30 -40.45 56.68
CA ALA A 21 19.48 -39.49 55.93
C ALA A 21 20.04 -38.07 56.00
N CYS A 22 20.52 -37.65 57.18
CA CYS A 22 21.16 -36.34 57.36
C CYS A 22 22.45 -36.21 56.54
N VAL A 23 23.29 -37.24 56.53
CA VAL A 23 24.55 -37.25 55.75
C VAL A 23 24.27 -37.24 54.25
N ILE A 24 23.33 -38.07 53.78
CA ILE A 24 22.95 -38.08 52.35
C ILE A 24 22.36 -36.73 51.94
N GLY A 25 21.51 -36.12 52.77
CA GLY A 25 20.94 -34.80 52.50
C GLY A 25 21.99 -33.71 52.36
N ASN A 26 22.97 -33.67 53.26
CA ASN A 26 24.09 -32.72 53.20
C ASN A 26 24.95 -32.94 51.94
N LEU A 27 25.18 -34.20 51.56
CA LEU A 27 25.97 -34.52 50.37
C LEU A 27 25.27 -34.09 49.08
N ILE A 28 23.95 -34.27 48.99
CA ILE A 28 23.14 -33.82 47.85
C ILE A 28 23.21 -32.29 47.72
N LEU A 29 23.07 -31.55 48.82
CA LEU A 29 23.15 -30.09 48.80
C LEU A 29 24.50 -29.57 48.29
N ILE A 30 25.60 -30.21 48.70
CA ILE A 30 26.94 -29.86 48.23
C ILE A 30 27.07 -30.14 46.72
N ILE A 31 26.59 -31.29 46.25
CA ILE A 31 26.66 -31.64 44.83
C ILE A 31 25.83 -30.67 43.99
N THR A 32 24.62 -30.28 44.42
CA THR A 32 23.80 -29.33 43.66
C THR A 32 24.43 -27.95 43.60
N ALA A 33 25.11 -27.52 44.67
CA ALA A 33 25.83 -26.24 44.68
C ALA A 33 26.99 -26.25 43.67
N VAL A 34 27.80 -27.31 43.67
CA VAL A 34 28.93 -27.46 42.74
C VAL A 34 28.46 -27.58 41.28
N VAL A 35 27.37 -28.31 41.03
CA VAL A 35 26.82 -28.44 39.67
C VAL A 35 26.29 -27.10 39.16
N LEU A 36 25.59 -26.33 39.99
CA LEU A 36 25.12 -24.99 39.62
C LEU A 36 26.27 -24.01 39.34
N GLU A 37 27.37 -24.14 40.07
CA GLU A 37 28.59 -23.34 39.85
C GLU A 37 29.34 -23.77 38.57
N SER A 38 29.26 -25.04 38.19
CA SER A 38 29.90 -25.58 36.97
C SER A 38 29.15 -25.28 35.67
N VAL A 39 27.90 -24.79 35.74
CA VAL A 39 27.19 -24.29 34.56
C VAL A 39 27.73 -22.90 34.24
N ASP A 40 28.79 -22.84 33.44
CA ASP A 40 29.33 -21.61 32.85
C ASP A 40 28.26 -20.95 31.98
N THR A 41 27.43 -20.11 32.59
CA THR A 41 26.37 -19.34 31.92
C THR A 41 26.90 -18.48 30.77
N ASP A 42 28.16 -18.06 30.84
CA ASP A 42 28.84 -17.27 29.81
C ASP A 42 29.05 -18.05 28.51
N LYS A 43 29.43 -19.34 28.58
CA LYS A 43 29.63 -20.18 27.38
C LYS A 43 28.31 -20.45 26.64
N LEU A 44 27.22 -20.60 27.39
CA LEU A 44 25.87 -20.73 26.82
C LEU A 44 25.44 -19.42 26.15
N ALA A 45 25.66 -18.27 26.81
CA ALA A 45 25.33 -16.97 26.25
C ALA A 45 26.08 -16.69 24.94
N ASP A 46 27.34 -17.09 24.83
CA ASP A 46 28.14 -16.89 23.63
C ASP A 46 27.72 -17.80 22.46
N LEU A 47 27.27 -19.03 22.74
CA LEU A 47 26.68 -19.89 21.72
C LEU A 47 25.40 -19.28 21.13
N PHE A 48 24.51 -18.75 21.97
CA PHE A 48 23.28 -18.08 21.51
C PHE A 48 23.57 -16.81 20.69
N LYS A 49 24.56 -16.02 21.10
CA LYS A 49 24.99 -14.82 20.34
C LYS A 49 25.56 -15.21 18.98
N ASN A 50 26.40 -16.24 18.92
CA ASN A 50 27.01 -16.69 17.67
C ASN A 50 25.96 -17.23 16.69
N GLU A 51 24.97 -17.98 17.17
CA GLU A 51 23.87 -18.47 16.33
C GLU A 51 22.98 -17.32 15.82
N ALA A 52 22.71 -16.31 16.66
CA ALA A 52 21.96 -15.13 16.24
C ALA A 52 22.72 -14.29 15.20
N ILE A 53 24.03 -14.14 15.34
CA ILE A 53 24.88 -13.45 14.38
C ILE A 53 24.91 -14.21 13.05
N GLN A 54 25.02 -15.54 13.08
CA GLN A 54 24.99 -16.36 11.85
C GLN A 54 23.68 -16.21 11.09
N LYS A 55 22.53 -16.28 11.78
CA LYS A 55 21.21 -16.08 11.15
C LYS A 55 21.08 -14.68 10.55
N GLN A 56 21.51 -13.65 11.26
CA GLN A 56 21.51 -12.28 10.73
C GLN A 56 22.42 -12.13 9.50
N THR A 57 23.58 -12.79 9.48
CA THR A 57 24.47 -12.74 8.31
C THR A 57 23.86 -13.44 7.09
N GLU A 58 23.15 -14.56 7.28
CA GLU A 58 22.45 -15.24 6.18
C GLU A 58 21.30 -14.39 5.63
N GLU A 59 20.47 -13.79 6.49
CA GLU A 59 19.39 -12.89 6.09
C GLU A 59 19.93 -11.64 5.34
N ASN A 60 21.04 -11.09 5.81
CA ASN A 60 21.70 -9.97 5.15
C ASN A 60 22.26 -10.35 3.76
N LEU A 61 22.80 -11.57 3.61
CA LEU A 61 23.28 -12.04 2.30
C LEU A 61 22.12 -12.29 1.32
N GLU A 62 20.98 -12.80 1.80
CA GLU A 62 19.80 -12.99 0.97
C GLU A 62 19.18 -11.66 0.52
N THR A 63 19.12 -10.67 1.41
CA THR A 63 18.63 -9.33 1.07
C THR A 63 19.54 -8.64 0.07
N ILE A 64 20.87 -8.75 0.21
CA ILE A 64 21.82 -8.22 -0.79
C ILE A 64 21.59 -8.85 -2.17
N ARG A 65 21.42 -10.18 -2.26
CA ARG A 65 21.13 -10.85 -3.53
C ARG A 65 19.83 -10.37 -4.19
N LYS A 66 18.76 -10.20 -3.39
CA LYS A 66 17.48 -9.68 -3.89
C LYS A 66 17.60 -8.23 -4.39
N LEU A 67 18.39 -7.42 -3.69
CA LEU A 67 18.66 -6.04 -4.09
C LEU A 67 19.45 -5.98 -5.40
N GLU A 68 20.48 -6.81 -5.56
CA GLU A 68 21.24 -6.91 -6.81
C GLU A 68 20.35 -7.32 -8.00
N GLU A 69 19.49 -8.33 -7.82
CA GLU A 69 18.55 -8.76 -8.86
C GLU A 69 17.54 -7.66 -9.22
N SER A 70 17.07 -6.89 -8.24
CA SER A 70 16.15 -5.76 -8.48
C SER A 70 16.83 -4.61 -9.22
N LEU A 71 18.10 -4.33 -8.92
CA LEU A 71 18.92 -3.34 -9.63
C LEU A 71 19.15 -3.74 -11.08
N GLU A 72 19.38 -5.02 -11.35
CA GLU A 72 19.58 -5.51 -12.71
C GLU A 72 18.30 -5.42 -13.55
N LYS A 73 17.14 -5.76 -12.96
CA LYS A 73 15.82 -5.57 -13.58
C LYS A 73 15.54 -4.09 -13.89
N LEU A 74 15.81 -3.19 -12.94
CA LEU A 74 15.63 -1.74 -13.14
C LEU A 74 16.56 -1.18 -14.23
N LYS A 75 17.81 -1.64 -14.30
CA LYS A 75 18.73 -1.26 -15.38
C LYS A 75 18.20 -1.71 -16.74
N GLN A 76 17.68 -2.93 -16.86
CA GLN A 76 17.07 -3.42 -18.11
C GLN A 76 15.81 -2.61 -18.49
N GLU A 77 14.96 -2.28 -17.53
CA GLU A 77 13.77 -1.45 -17.76
C GLU A 77 14.12 -0.01 -18.18
N SER A 78 15.15 0.58 -17.58
CA SER A 78 15.63 1.92 -17.93
C SER A 78 16.17 1.99 -19.37
N ALA A 79 16.97 1.01 -19.78
CA ALA A 79 17.47 0.90 -21.16
C ALA A 79 16.33 0.73 -22.17
N SER A 80 15.28 -0.03 -21.80
CA SER A 80 14.09 -0.17 -22.63
C SER A 80 13.29 1.14 -22.74
N SER A 81 13.23 1.91 -21.65
CA SER A 81 12.51 3.18 -21.58
C SER A 81 13.20 4.28 -22.40
N ASP A 82 14.53 4.35 -22.37
CA ASP A 82 15.30 5.28 -23.20
C ASP A 82 15.08 5.04 -24.69
N SER A 83 14.99 3.77 -25.12
CA SER A 83 14.67 3.43 -26.51
C SER A 83 13.27 3.89 -26.93
N ARG A 84 12.30 3.89 -26.00
CA ARG A 84 10.93 4.37 -26.25
C ARG A 84 10.88 5.90 -26.31
N VAL A 85 11.64 6.57 -25.45
CA VAL A 85 11.77 8.04 -25.45
C VAL A 85 12.42 8.52 -26.76
N GLN A 86 13.48 7.85 -27.23
CA GLN A 86 14.12 8.18 -28.50
C GLN A 86 13.17 7.99 -29.70
N LYS A 87 12.40 6.89 -29.74
CA LYS A 87 11.38 6.68 -30.78
C LYS A 87 10.28 7.74 -30.75
N ALA A 88 9.83 8.14 -29.55
CA ALA A 88 8.85 9.20 -29.40
C ALA A 88 9.38 10.56 -29.88
N GLN A 89 10.65 10.87 -29.60
CA GLN A 89 11.31 12.09 -30.09
C GLN A 89 11.46 12.10 -31.62
N GLN A 90 11.82 10.97 -32.23
CA GLN A 90 11.90 10.84 -33.69
C GLN A 90 10.54 11.07 -34.36
N GLN A 91 9.47 10.50 -33.81
CA GLN A 91 8.11 10.69 -34.31
C GLN A 91 7.64 12.15 -34.19
N LEU A 92 8.05 12.87 -33.14
CA LEU A 92 7.74 14.30 -33.01
C LEU A 92 8.44 15.14 -34.08
N VAL A 93 9.72 14.86 -34.36
CA VAL A 93 10.48 15.57 -35.41
C VAL A 93 9.89 15.31 -36.80
N GLU A 94 9.48 14.08 -37.10
CA GLU A 94 8.83 13.72 -38.36
C GLU A 94 7.47 14.42 -38.51
N ALA A 95 6.66 14.42 -37.46
CA ALA A 95 5.36 15.12 -37.45
C ALA A 95 5.52 16.64 -37.65
N GLU A 96 6.55 17.24 -37.06
CA GLU A 96 6.82 18.68 -37.23
C GLU A 96 7.30 19.02 -38.65
N ARG A 97 8.11 18.16 -39.27
CA ARG A 97 8.52 18.31 -40.69
C ARG A 97 7.31 18.20 -41.62
N ALA A 98 6.47 17.19 -41.45
CA ALA A 98 5.25 17.03 -42.25
C ALA A 98 4.31 18.24 -42.12
N GLN A 99 4.20 18.83 -40.93
CA GLN A 99 3.40 20.04 -40.72
C GLN A 99 4.01 21.26 -41.44
N ARG A 100 5.33 21.42 -41.43
CA ARG A 100 6.02 22.51 -42.15
C ARG A 100 5.87 22.35 -43.66
N GLU A 101 5.97 21.14 -44.18
CA GLU A 101 5.76 20.85 -45.60
C GLU A 101 4.32 21.14 -46.02
N ALA A 102 3.33 20.73 -45.23
CA ALA A 102 1.93 21.04 -45.48
C ALA A 102 1.66 22.55 -45.47
N LYS A 103 2.26 23.29 -44.53
CA LYS A 103 2.20 24.77 -44.51
C LYS A 103 2.90 25.40 -45.71
N GLY A 104 4.05 24.89 -46.12
CA GLY A 104 4.77 25.37 -47.31
C GLY A 104 3.97 25.17 -48.60
N ARG A 105 3.24 24.06 -48.72
CA ARG A 105 2.33 23.81 -49.86
C ARG A 105 1.14 24.78 -49.90
N LEU A 106 0.65 25.21 -48.73
CA LEU A 106 -0.42 26.22 -48.64
C LEU A 106 0.02 27.64 -49.02
N LEU A 107 1.32 27.96 -48.92
CA LEU A 107 1.88 29.26 -49.30
C LEU A 107 2.11 29.40 -50.82
N ASN A 108 2.15 28.30 -51.57
CA ASN A 108 2.34 28.27 -53.03
C ASN A 108 1.03 28.08 -53.81
N VAL A 109 -0.12 28.45 -53.23
CA VAL A 109 -1.40 28.44 -53.96
C VAL A 109 -1.38 29.59 -54.99
N PRO A 110 -1.50 29.32 -56.30
CA PRO A 110 -1.53 30.37 -57.33
C PRO A 110 -2.68 31.35 -57.08
N PRO A 111 -2.54 32.64 -57.45
CA PRO A 111 -3.64 33.60 -57.32
C PRO A 111 -4.87 33.12 -58.11
N PRO A 112 -6.09 33.40 -57.61
CA PRO A 112 -7.32 32.90 -58.21
C PRO A 112 -7.48 33.42 -59.65
N PRO A 113 -7.87 32.56 -60.61
CA PRO A 113 -8.22 33.00 -61.96
C PRO A 113 -9.44 33.95 -61.95
N PRO A 114 -9.59 34.80 -62.98
CA PRO A 114 -10.69 35.77 -63.10
C PRO A 114 -12.08 35.10 -63.04
N PRO A 115 -13.14 35.86 -62.69
CA PRO A 115 -14.45 35.31 -62.32
C PRO A 115 -15.07 34.48 -63.47
N PRO A 116 -15.75 33.38 -63.15
CA PRO A 116 -16.19 32.40 -64.14
C PRO A 116 -17.49 32.80 -64.83
N ASP A 117 -17.55 32.53 -66.13
CA ASP A 117 -18.79 32.45 -66.91
C ASP A 117 -19.70 31.31 -66.37
N GLU A 118 -21.00 31.41 -66.65
CA GLU A 118 -22.12 30.73 -65.94
C GLU A 118 -22.17 29.18 -65.97
N GLU A 119 -21.12 28.46 -66.37
CA GLU A 119 -21.09 26.99 -66.43
C GLU A 119 -20.49 26.28 -65.19
N ASP A 120 -19.87 27.00 -64.24
CA ASP A 120 -19.08 26.39 -63.15
C ASP A 120 -19.87 26.04 -61.86
N THR A 121 -21.17 25.78 -61.95
CA THR A 121 -21.96 25.42 -60.75
C THR A 121 -21.62 24.03 -60.19
N ALA A 122 -21.04 23.14 -61.00
CA ALA A 122 -20.64 21.81 -60.57
C ALA A 122 -19.26 21.79 -59.88
N GLU A 123 -18.30 22.56 -60.38
CA GLU A 123 -16.96 22.66 -59.79
C GLU A 123 -16.97 23.45 -58.48
N LEU A 124 -17.77 24.51 -58.39
CA LEU A 124 -18.00 25.25 -57.15
C LEU A 124 -18.64 24.36 -56.07
N LYS A 125 -19.56 23.47 -56.45
CA LYS A 125 -20.15 22.49 -55.51
C LYS A 125 -19.13 21.45 -55.05
N LYS A 126 -18.27 20.94 -55.93
CA LYS A 126 -17.19 20.02 -55.56
C LYS A 126 -16.19 20.66 -54.61
N ARG A 127 -15.74 21.89 -54.90
CA ARG A 127 -14.88 22.67 -54.00
C ARG A 127 -15.53 22.92 -52.64
N ASN A 128 -16.83 23.23 -52.61
CA ASN A 128 -17.53 23.44 -51.35
C ASN A 128 -17.64 22.15 -50.52
N LEU A 129 -17.78 20.99 -51.16
CA LEU A 129 -17.76 19.69 -50.48
C LEU A 129 -16.36 19.37 -49.93
N GLU A 130 -15.31 19.58 -50.72
CA GLU A 130 -13.91 19.40 -50.27
C GLU A 130 -13.57 20.32 -49.10
N ILE A 131 -14.01 21.58 -49.14
CA ILE A 131 -13.83 22.54 -48.04
C ILE A 131 -14.56 22.05 -46.77
N GLN A 132 -15.77 21.50 -46.89
CA GLN A 132 -16.51 20.96 -45.75
C GLN A 132 -15.84 19.72 -45.15
N GLU A 133 -15.30 18.84 -45.98
CA GLU A 133 -14.54 17.66 -45.54
C GLU A 133 -13.27 18.07 -44.79
N ILE A 134 -12.51 19.04 -45.32
CA ILE A 134 -11.32 19.58 -44.67
C ILE A 134 -11.67 20.22 -43.31
N ILE A 135 -12.76 20.99 -43.23
CA ILE A 135 -13.23 21.59 -41.97
C ILE A 135 -13.64 20.50 -40.96
N ALA A 136 -14.29 19.42 -41.42
CA ALA A 136 -14.66 18.30 -40.56
C ALA A 136 -13.42 17.53 -40.05
N GLU A 137 -12.41 17.35 -40.88
CA GLU A 137 -11.13 16.76 -40.48
C GLU A 137 -10.36 17.64 -39.50
N MET A 138 -10.33 18.96 -39.73
CA MET A 138 -9.73 19.91 -38.80
C MET A 138 -10.40 19.84 -37.43
N LYS A 139 -11.73 19.83 -37.35
CA LYS A 139 -12.46 19.66 -36.07
C LYS A 139 -12.14 18.34 -35.38
N ARG A 140 -12.01 17.24 -36.14
CA ARG A 140 -11.61 15.93 -35.59
C ARG A 140 -10.19 15.93 -35.06
N ILE A 141 -9.27 16.59 -35.75
CA ILE A 141 -7.86 16.72 -35.33
C ILE A 141 -7.75 17.63 -34.10
N GLU A 142 -8.47 18.74 -34.07
CA GLU A 142 -8.55 19.64 -32.90
C GLU A 142 -9.10 18.93 -31.67
N ALA A 143 -10.15 18.12 -31.81
CA ALA A 143 -10.67 17.29 -30.72
C ALA A 143 -9.62 16.29 -30.21
N LYS A 144 -8.91 15.60 -31.12
CA LYS A 144 -7.80 14.69 -30.76
C LYS A 144 -6.63 15.41 -30.08
N ILE A 145 -6.32 16.65 -30.49
CA ILE A 145 -5.29 17.47 -29.85
C ILE A 145 -5.75 17.95 -28.48
N ALA A 146 -7.02 18.35 -28.33
CA ALA A 146 -7.59 18.74 -27.05
C ALA A 146 -7.57 17.56 -26.05
N ASP A 147 -7.91 16.35 -26.50
CA ASP A 147 -7.87 15.15 -25.67
C ASP A 147 -6.43 14.73 -25.31
N LYS A 148 -5.46 14.96 -26.20
CA LYS A 148 -4.03 14.73 -25.91
C LYS A 148 -3.38 15.83 -25.06
N LYS A 149 -3.92 17.06 -25.08
CA LYS A 149 -3.45 18.19 -24.24
C LYS A 149 -4.05 18.18 -22.84
N LYS A 150 -5.18 17.49 -22.63
CA LYS A 150 -5.60 17.12 -21.27
C LYS A 150 -4.47 16.28 -20.69
N LYS A 151 -3.85 16.77 -19.61
CA LYS A 151 -2.87 15.97 -18.86
C LYS A 151 -3.54 14.61 -18.58
N PRO A 152 -2.85 13.48 -18.79
CA PRO A 152 -3.44 12.20 -18.40
C PRO A 152 -3.86 12.32 -16.95
N ASP A 153 -5.12 11.97 -16.62
CA ASP A 153 -5.58 11.92 -15.25
C ASP A 153 -4.62 10.98 -14.51
N GLN A 154 -3.67 11.58 -13.78
CA GLN A 154 -2.72 10.86 -12.94
C GLN A 154 -3.51 10.36 -11.74
N SER A 155 -4.37 9.38 -11.99
CA SER A 155 -5.06 8.64 -10.95
C SER A 155 -4.05 7.68 -10.35
N ILE A 156 -3.46 8.09 -9.24
CA ILE A 156 -2.66 7.20 -8.41
C ILE A 156 -3.63 6.14 -7.89
N SER A 157 -3.50 4.93 -8.42
CA SER A 157 -4.23 3.76 -7.94
C SER A 157 -3.31 2.95 -7.05
N ILE A 158 -3.75 2.70 -5.82
CA ILE A 158 -2.92 2.03 -4.80
C ILE A 158 -3.40 0.59 -4.66
N LEU A 159 -2.48 -0.35 -4.92
CA LEU A 159 -2.63 -1.76 -4.60
C LEU A 159 -2.20 -1.98 -3.15
N TYR A 160 -3.04 -2.62 -2.35
CA TYR A 160 -2.70 -2.93 -0.96
C TYR A 160 -2.24 -4.38 -0.81
N ALA A 161 -1.13 -4.56 -0.09
CA ALA A 161 -0.63 -5.87 0.31
C ALA A 161 -1.53 -6.52 1.37
N ASN A 162 -1.73 -7.83 1.23
CA ASN A 162 -2.14 -8.76 2.30
C ASN A 162 -3.45 -8.51 3.06
N LYS A 163 -4.54 -8.14 2.37
CA LYS A 163 -5.89 -8.57 2.77
C LYS A 163 -6.71 -8.97 1.55
N GLY A 164 -6.73 -10.28 1.30
CA GLY A 164 -7.73 -11.02 0.53
C GLY A 164 -8.44 -10.25 -0.59
N GLY A 165 -7.88 -10.31 -1.80
CA GLY A 165 -8.65 -10.24 -3.04
C GLY A 165 -9.33 -8.93 -3.37
N SER A 166 -9.10 -7.81 -2.66
CA SER A 166 -9.67 -6.52 -3.04
C SER A 166 -8.96 -5.95 -4.27
N GLY A 167 -9.64 -5.90 -5.41
CA GLY A 167 -9.12 -5.26 -6.62
C GLY A 167 -8.78 -3.78 -6.43
N VAL A 168 -8.23 -3.16 -7.49
CA VAL A 168 -7.78 -1.77 -7.54
C VAL A 168 -8.90 -0.81 -7.13
N ARG A 169 -8.75 -0.08 -6.02
CA ARG A 169 -9.70 0.95 -5.57
C ARG A 169 -9.09 2.35 -5.64
N ARG A 170 -9.95 3.35 -5.78
CA ARG A 170 -9.58 4.76 -5.79
C ARG A 170 -9.28 5.25 -4.36
N PRO A 171 -8.08 5.79 -4.09
CA PRO A 171 -7.74 6.25 -2.75
C PRO A 171 -8.36 7.62 -2.45
N PHE A 172 -8.95 7.74 -1.26
CA PHE A 172 -9.21 9.01 -0.61
C PHE A 172 -8.12 9.26 0.43
N PHE A 173 -7.28 10.26 0.21
CA PHE A 173 -6.09 10.49 1.04
C PHE A 173 -6.40 11.23 2.34
N VAL A 174 -5.89 10.69 3.44
CA VAL A 174 -5.93 11.29 4.77
C VAL A 174 -4.50 11.39 5.28
N GLU A 175 -3.97 12.61 5.39
CA GLU A 175 -2.67 12.85 6.00
C GLU A 175 -2.77 12.76 7.51
N VAL A 176 -1.88 11.99 8.13
CA VAL A 176 -1.78 11.86 9.57
C VAL A 176 -0.53 12.58 10.03
N LYS A 177 -0.71 13.60 10.88
CA LYS A 177 0.35 14.33 11.58
C LYS A 177 0.30 13.99 13.07
N LYS A 178 1.33 14.41 13.81
CA LYS A 178 1.48 14.16 15.25
C LYS A 178 0.25 14.46 16.13
N ASN A 179 -0.51 15.50 15.79
CA ASN A 179 -1.62 15.99 16.63
C ASN A 179 -2.95 16.16 15.85
N GLU A 180 -2.98 15.87 14.55
CA GLU A 180 -4.15 16.10 13.69
C GLU A 180 -4.15 15.14 12.50
N ILE A 181 -5.34 14.88 11.97
CA ILE A 181 -5.52 14.30 10.64
C ILE A 181 -6.04 15.38 9.69
N ILE A 182 -5.65 15.29 8.43
CA ILE A 182 -6.05 16.22 7.38
C ILE A 182 -6.71 15.44 6.26
N LEU A 183 -7.96 15.74 5.98
CA LEU A 183 -8.67 15.21 4.82
C LEU A 183 -8.21 16.01 3.60
N ILE A 184 -7.54 15.34 2.66
CA ILE A 184 -6.97 15.99 1.47
C ILE A 184 -8.05 16.09 0.39
N PRO A 185 -8.25 17.28 -0.20
CA PRO A 185 -9.14 17.46 -1.33
C PRO A 185 -8.74 16.62 -2.54
N ASN A 186 -9.69 15.89 -3.12
CA ASN A 186 -9.57 15.25 -4.42
C ASN A 186 -10.73 15.69 -5.33
N ASP A 187 -10.48 15.82 -6.64
CA ASP A 187 -11.48 16.40 -7.54
C ASP A 187 -12.74 15.55 -7.69
N LEU A 188 -12.62 14.23 -7.52
CA LEU A 188 -13.70 13.28 -7.78
C LEU A 188 -14.60 13.04 -6.57
N ASP A 189 -14.05 12.83 -5.39
CA ASP A 189 -14.83 12.38 -4.23
C ASP A 189 -15.08 13.55 -3.27
N PHE A 190 -14.10 14.41 -3.01
CA PHE A 190 -14.15 15.48 -2.02
C PHE A 190 -15.22 16.51 -2.34
N LYS A 191 -15.37 16.89 -3.62
CA LYS A 191 -16.45 17.81 -4.06
C LYS A 191 -17.85 17.23 -3.80
N ASN A 192 -17.99 15.90 -3.79
CA ASN A 192 -19.25 15.23 -3.49
C ASN A 192 -19.53 15.18 -1.98
N LEU A 193 -18.51 15.18 -1.13
CA LEU A 193 -18.67 15.15 0.34
C LEU A 193 -18.72 16.53 1.00
N PHE A 194 -17.91 17.47 0.51
CA PHE A 194 -17.63 18.75 1.15
C PHE A 194 -17.82 19.88 0.13
N LYS A 195 -18.50 20.96 0.57
CA LYS A 195 -18.81 22.13 -0.29
C LYS A 195 -17.57 22.98 -0.60
N ASP A 196 -16.62 23.01 0.33
CA ASP A 196 -15.42 23.82 0.22
C ASP A 196 -14.25 22.93 -0.20
N GLU A 197 -13.48 23.30 -1.23
CA GLU A 197 -12.32 22.53 -1.72
C GLU A 197 -11.06 22.68 -0.83
N LYS A 198 -11.25 23.05 0.44
CA LYS A 198 -10.14 23.27 1.38
C LYS A 198 -9.86 22.02 2.21
N PRO A 199 -8.58 21.71 2.52
CA PRO A 199 -8.25 20.61 3.42
C PRO A 199 -8.91 20.79 4.79
N ILE A 200 -9.57 19.74 5.27
CA ILE A 200 -10.24 19.76 6.57
C ILE A 200 -9.28 19.18 7.61
N LYS A 201 -8.94 19.99 8.62
CA LYS A 201 -8.07 19.59 9.72
C LYS A 201 -8.88 19.15 10.92
N ILE A 202 -8.59 17.97 11.44
CA ILE A 202 -9.28 17.36 12.56
C ILE A 202 -8.24 17.06 13.66
N PRO A 203 -8.32 17.71 14.82
CA PRO A 203 -7.42 17.43 15.94
C PRO A 203 -7.55 15.98 16.44
N ALA A 204 -6.44 15.38 16.87
CA ALA A 204 -6.36 13.98 17.29
C ALA A 204 -7.42 13.61 18.36
N GLY A 205 -7.61 14.48 19.35
CA GLY A 205 -8.60 14.27 20.41
C GLY A 205 -10.07 14.35 19.97
N LYS A 206 -10.34 14.82 18.74
CA LYS A 206 -11.70 14.95 18.19
C LYS A 206 -12.04 13.92 17.13
N ILE A 207 -11.07 13.10 16.68
CA ILE A 207 -11.26 12.16 15.56
C ILE A 207 -12.47 11.24 15.75
N ALA A 208 -12.67 10.71 16.96
CA ALA A 208 -13.76 9.78 17.25
C ALA A 208 -15.17 10.37 17.06
N ASN A 209 -15.32 11.68 17.25
CA ASN A 209 -16.62 12.37 17.24
C ASN A 209 -16.71 13.43 16.12
N ASP A 210 -15.75 13.44 15.18
CA ASP A 210 -15.73 14.46 14.12
C ASP A 210 -16.72 14.10 13.01
N LYS A 211 -17.68 14.99 12.77
CA LYS A 211 -18.72 14.82 11.76
C LYS A 211 -18.17 14.72 10.33
N SER A 212 -17.03 15.34 10.05
CA SER A 212 -16.41 15.30 8.72
C SER A 212 -15.78 13.94 8.46
N PHE A 213 -15.13 13.38 9.48
CA PHE A 213 -14.57 12.03 9.40
C PHE A 213 -15.66 10.97 9.31
N GLU A 214 -16.74 11.12 10.07
CA GLU A 214 -17.91 10.23 9.98
C GLU A 214 -18.56 10.29 8.58
N LYS A 215 -18.71 11.48 7.99
CA LYS A 215 -19.18 11.65 6.61
C LYS A 215 -18.29 10.90 5.60
N LEU A 216 -16.97 10.98 5.76
CA LEU A 216 -16.04 10.25 4.91
C LEU A 216 -16.24 8.73 5.02
N MET A 217 -16.35 8.19 6.24
CA MET A 217 -16.58 6.76 6.45
C MET A 217 -17.90 6.29 5.85
N ASN A 218 -18.98 7.06 6.04
CA ASN A 218 -20.29 6.77 5.43
C ASN A 218 -20.23 6.81 3.90
N TYR A 219 -19.56 7.81 3.33
CA TYR A 219 -19.39 7.88 1.87
C TYR A 219 -18.66 6.66 1.33
N VAL A 220 -17.52 6.28 1.92
CA VAL A 220 -16.73 5.13 1.46
C VAL A 220 -17.51 3.81 1.62
N LYS A 221 -18.35 3.70 2.66
CA LYS A 221 -19.27 2.57 2.84
C LYS A 221 -20.27 2.45 1.68
N ASP A 222 -20.87 3.57 1.29
CA ASP A 222 -21.99 3.60 0.35
C ASP A 222 -21.53 3.66 -1.13
N GLN A 223 -20.31 4.11 -1.39
CA GLN A 223 -19.75 4.29 -2.73
C GLN A 223 -19.35 2.96 -3.38
N LYS A 224 -20.32 2.34 -4.06
CA LYS A 224 -20.12 1.13 -4.88
C LYS A 224 -19.69 1.47 -6.30
N ALA A 225 -18.84 0.65 -6.91
CA ALA A 225 -18.41 0.89 -8.29
C ALA A 225 -19.59 0.73 -9.27
N ILE A 226 -19.82 1.75 -10.10
CA ILE A 226 -20.92 1.76 -11.08
C ILE A 226 -20.59 0.87 -12.29
N ARG A 227 -19.30 0.73 -12.64
CA ARG A 227 -18.79 0.00 -13.81
C ARG A 227 -17.47 -0.71 -13.46
N GLY A 228 -17.08 -1.72 -14.26
CA GLY A 228 -15.82 -2.44 -14.10
C GLY A 228 -15.88 -3.68 -13.19
N PRO A 229 -14.74 -4.34 -12.91
CA PRO A 229 -14.67 -5.61 -12.18
C PRO A 229 -15.14 -5.50 -10.70
N LEU A 230 -15.31 -4.28 -10.19
CA LEU A 230 -15.75 -3.97 -8.83
C LEU A 230 -17.25 -3.70 -8.70
N ARG A 231 -18.09 -4.05 -9.68
CA ARG A 231 -19.54 -3.69 -9.73
C ARG A 231 -20.39 -4.10 -8.50
N ARG A 232 -19.86 -4.96 -7.63
CA ARG A 232 -20.46 -5.37 -6.34
C ARG A 232 -19.64 -4.99 -5.11
N ARG A 233 -18.58 -4.22 -5.32
CA ARG A 233 -17.55 -3.86 -4.34
C ARG A 233 -17.42 -2.35 -4.24
N ARG A 234 -16.79 -1.91 -3.16
CA ARG A 234 -16.53 -0.49 -2.94
C ARG A 234 -15.45 0.00 -3.92
N ASP A 235 -15.69 1.16 -4.52
CA ASP A 235 -14.77 1.77 -5.49
C ASP A 235 -13.73 2.65 -4.80
N THR A 236 -14.06 3.18 -3.62
CA THR A 236 -13.24 4.12 -2.86
C THR A 236 -12.69 3.46 -1.59
N ILE A 237 -11.53 3.91 -1.11
CA ILE A 237 -10.92 3.45 0.14
C ILE A 237 -10.19 4.59 0.84
N ILE A 238 -10.27 4.64 2.17
CA ILE A 238 -9.52 5.62 2.98
C ILE A 238 -8.05 5.20 3.01
N THR A 239 -7.17 6.07 2.53
CA THR A 239 -5.73 5.83 2.46
C THR A 239 -5.02 6.75 3.43
N PHE A 240 -4.46 6.18 4.50
CA PHE A 240 -3.71 6.97 5.48
C PHE A 240 -2.28 7.20 5.01
N LEU A 241 -1.91 8.48 4.91
CA LEU A 241 -0.57 8.98 4.61
C LEU A 241 0.09 9.35 5.94
N ILE A 242 0.95 8.47 6.47
CA ILE A 242 1.45 8.56 7.85
C ILE A 242 2.82 9.25 7.88
N ARG A 243 2.93 10.39 8.59
CA ARG A 243 4.25 10.99 8.89
C ARG A 243 5.01 10.18 9.94
N PRO A 244 6.37 10.24 9.96
CA PRO A 244 7.18 9.46 10.91
C PRO A 244 6.80 9.66 12.39
N ASP A 245 6.34 10.86 12.76
CA ASP A 245 5.98 11.24 14.13
C ASP A 245 4.48 11.06 14.46
N ALA A 246 3.70 10.48 13.54
CA ALA A 246 2.24 10.46 13.60
C ALA A 246 1.62 9.08 13.89
N VAL A 247 2.43 8.11 14.32
CA VAL A 247 2.01 6.72 14.55
C VAL A 247 0.89 6.62 15.61
N THR A 248 0.97 7.41 16.68
CA THR A 248 -0.05 7.42 17.75
C THR A 248 -1.40 7.92 17.23
N THR A 249 -1.40 9.04 16.51
CA THR A 249 -2.59 9.60 15.86
C THR A 249 -3.17 8.67 14.82
N TYR A 250 -2.31 7.99 14.06
CA TYR A 250 -2.73 6.97 13.10
C TYR A 250 -3.49 5.84 13.80
N ASN A 251 -2.96 5.32 14.91
CA ASN A 251 -3.63 4.26 15.67
C ASN A 251 -5.00 4.73 16.21
N THR A 252 -5.11 5.99 16.67
CA THR A 252 -6.40 6.56 17.08
C THR A 252 -7.38 6.60 15.91
N ALA A 253 -6.97 7.11 14.75
CA ALA A 253 -7.83 7.17 13.56
C ALA A 253 -8.22 5.77 13.07
N LYS A 254 -7.28 4.83 13.07
CA LYS A 254 -7.50 3.45 12.65
C LYS A 254 -8.48 2.74 13.58
N ASN A 255 -8.35 2.93 14.90
CA ASN A 255 -9.30 2.37 15.86
C ASN A 255 -10.73 2.86 15.62
N VAL A 256 -10.91 4.13 15.26
CA VAL A 256 -12.23 4.68 14.92
C VAL A 256 -12.79 4.01 13.65
N VAL A 257 -11.96 3.83 12.62
CA VAL A 257 -12.36 3.11 11.40
C VAL A 257 -12.68 1.64 11.70
N ASP A 258 -11.89 0.97 12.52
CA ASP A 258 -12.12 -0.45 12.89
C ASP A 258 -13.41 -0.63 13.69
N GLN A 259 -13.72 0.30 14.60
CA GLN A 259 -15.00 0.31 15.30
C GLN A 259 -16.18 0.53 14.33
N PHE A 260 -16.01 1.42 13.35
CA PHE A 260 -17.00 1.64 12.31
C PHE A 260 -17.18 0.39 11.42
N GLU A 261 -16.08 -0.26 11.00
CA GLU A 261 -16.12 -1.50 10.22
C GLU A 261 -16.87 -2.62 10.96
N LYS A 262 -16.60 -2.79 12.26
CA LYS A 262 -17.33 -3.76 13.10
C LYS A 262 -18.82 -3.44 13.20
N LYS A 263 -19.19 -2.17 13.33
CA LYS A 263 -20.60 -1.75 13.39
C LYS A 263 -21.37 -2.09 12.11
N TYR A 264 -20.71 -1.99 10.96
CA TYR A 264 -21.32 -2.22 9.63
C TYR A 264 -20.89 -3.53 8.97
N GLU A 265 -20.38 -4.49 9.74
CA GLU A 265 -19.78 -5.73 9.23
C GLU A 265 -20.67 -6.49 8.23
N LYS A 266 -21.98 -6.57 8.50
CA LYS A 266 -22.98 -7.22 7.62
C LYS A 266 -23.14 -6.52 6.27
N GLU A 267 -23.02 -5.20 6.24
CA GLU A 267 -23.09 -4.40 4.99
C GLU A 267 -21.74 -4.43 4.25
N LEU A 268 -20.65 -4.68 4.99
CA LEU A 268 -19.30 -4.73 4.45
C LEU A 268 -18.90 -6.13 3.94
N ALA A 269 -19.69 -7.16 4.20
CA ALA A 269 -19.48 -8.53 3.76
C ALA A 269 -19.67 -8.67 2.22
N VAL A 270 -18.66 -9.21 1.53
CA VAL A 270 -18.64 -9.29 0.05
C VAL A 270 -18.75 -10.72 -0.49
N ILE A 271 -18.14 -11.70 0.18
CA ILE A 271 -18.11 -13.10 -0.29
C ILE A 271 -18.40 -14.04 0.88
N PRO A 272 -19.42 -14.91 0.79
CA PRO A 272 -19.56 -16.03 1.71
C PRO A 272 -18.45 -17.06 1.42
N LEU A 273 -17.71 -17.43 2.46
CA LEU A 273 -16.76 -18.53 2.46
C LEU A 273 -17.52 -19.84 2.64
N ASN A 274 -16.93 -20.95 2.18
CA ASN A 274 -17.53 -22.28 2.28
C ASN A 274 -17.85 -22.72 3.73
N ASN A 275 -17.24 -22.06 4.73
CA ASN A 275 -17.42 -22.33 6.15
C ASN A 275 -18.55 -21.50 6.79
N GLY A 276 -19.28 -20.68 6.02
CA GLY A 276 -20.31 -19.78 6.52
C GLY A 276 -19.80 -18.41 7.00
N ASP A 277 -18.48 -18.22 7.05
CA ASP A 277 -17.84 -16.92 7.31
C ASP A 277 -17.92 -16.00 6.09
N TYR A 278 -17.67 -14.70 6.28
CA TYR A 278 -17.68 -13.73 5.20
C TYR A 278 -16.35 -12.99 5.11
N ILE A 279 -15.92 -12.68 3.88
CA ILE A 279 -14.83 -11.71 3.68
C ILE A 279 -15.40 -10.30 3.85
N VAL A 280 -15.00 -9.66 4.94
CA VAL A 280 -15.32 -8.25 5.23
C VAL A 280 -14.34 -7.37 4.48
N GLU A 281 -14.87 -6.54 3.60
CA GLU A 281 -14.05 -5.67 2.76
C GLU A 281 -13.72 -4.37 3.52
N SER A 282 -12.44 -4.20 3.92
CA SER A 282 -12.00 -3.06 4.74
C SER A 282 -12.18 -1.71 4.02
N LEU A 283 -12.52 -0.69 4.80
CA LEU A 283 -12.72 0.71 4.41
C LEU A 283 -11.42 1.52 4.44
N SER A 284 -10.34 0.99 5.03
CA SER A 284 -9.06 1.70 5.14
C SER A 284 -7.83 0.85 4.84
N GLY A 285 -6.83 1.48 4.22
CA GLY A 285 -5.51 0.91 3.95
C GLY A 285 -4.38 1.82 4.45
N LYS A 286 -3.16 1.26 4.57
CA LYS A 286 -1.94 2.00 4.90
C LYS A 286 -1.15 2.25 3.64
N ALA A 287 -0.82 3.51 3.36
CA ALA A 287 0.22 3.86 2.41
C ALA A 287 1.30 4.62 3.19
N PRO A 288 2.47 4.02 3.46
CA PRO A 288 3.55 4.75 4.11
C PRO A 288 3.89 5.97 3.27
N LEU A 289 3.89 7.16 3.88
CA LEU A 289 4.51 8.30 3.21
C LEU A 289 6.02 8.02 3.20
N PRO A 290 6.65 8.08 2.04
CA PRO A 290 8.06 7.84 1.98
C PRO A 290 8.79 8.91 2.79
N GLY A 291 9.44 8.50 3.88
CA GLY A 291 10.52 9.30 4.43
C GLY A 291 11.55 9.46 3.32
N LYS A 292 11.77 10.69 2.85
CA LYS A 292 12.66 10.97 1.70
C LYS A 292 12.38 10.11 0.43
N GLY A 293 11.13 9.95 0.01
CA GLY A 293 10.84 9.37 -1.33
C GLY A 293 10.97 7.85 -1.50
N GLU A 294 11.25 7.06 -0.44
CA GLU A 294 11.28 5.59 -0.54
C GLU A 294 9.93 4.92 -0.24
N ILE A 295 9.36 4.29 -1.27
CA ILE A 295 8.18 3.41 -1.15
C ILE A 295 8.61 2.20 -0.32
N LEU A 296 8.06 2.08 0.89
CA LEU A 296 8.21 0.86 1.69
C LEU A 296 7.38 -0.25 1.02
N ILE A 297 8.10 -1.12 0.31
CA ILE A 297 7.58 -2.37 -0.21
C ILE A 297 7.90 -3.42 0.86
N ASP A 298 6.89 -3.82 1.63
CA ASP A 298 6.92 -5.09 2.38
C ASP A 298 6.59 -6.25 1.42
#